data_AF-A0A0Q8E0C7-F1
#
_entry.id   AF-A0A0Q8E0C7-F1
#
_cell.length_a   1.000
_cell.length_b   1.000
_cell.length_c   1.000
_cell.angle_alpha   90.00
_cell.angle_beta   90.00
_cell.angle_gamma   90.00
#
_symmetry.space_group_name_H-M   'P 1'
#
loop_
_entity.id
_entity.type
_entity.pdbx_description
1 polymer ?
#
loop_
_entity_poly.entity_id
_entity_poly.type
_entity_poly.pdbx_seq_one_letter_code
_entity_poly.pdbx_strand_id
1 'polypeptide(L)'
;MTSSTAQAVADEMLRQSVQAGEQAPTVRGGDWHTAVVTAVASDGTVIAGGVTARRLDTYQPLVGDLIELAQASSGAWLARGRLVGASGDGWLTPTFASPWINYAGGGGFQTARYRRYPDGDVAIEGLVATGGTSVTGSSTVFTLPAGYRPQATQMSLAFTSGNAARQLEIVSSGVVRFSNLPAGAISFITINARFSTL
;
A
#
# COMPACT_ATOMS: atom_id res chain seq x y z
N MET A 1 34.58 -54.25 -10.06
CA MET A 1 33.88 -54.44 -8.78
C MET A 1 32.44 -54.01 -9.00
N THR A 2 31.57 -54.95 -9.37
CA THR A 2 30.14 -54.70 -9.57
C THR A 2 29.49 -54.58 -8.19
N SER A 3 28.86 -53.46 -7.87
CA SER A 3 28.10 -53.33 -6.62
C SER A 3 27.10 -54.49 -6.56
N SER A 4 26.97 -55.12 -5.39
CA SER A 4 25.97 -56.19 -5.25
C SER A 4 24.58 -55.61 -5.51
N THR A 5 23.66 -56.41 -6.03
CA THR A 5 22.27 -55.99 -6.26
C THR A 5 21.63 -55.39 -5.01
N ALA A 6 22.03 -55.86 -3.81
CA ALA A 6 21.62 -55.30 -2.54
C ALA A 6 22.13 -53.86 -2.29
N GLN A 7 23.38 -53.55 -2.66
CA GLN A 7 23.92 -52.19 -2.57
C GLN A 7 23.20 -51.23 -3.52
N ALA A 8 22.93 -51.67 -4.75
CA ALA A 8 22.20 -50.86 -5.72
C ALA A 8 20.76 -50.53 -5.26
N VAL A 9 20.08 -51.49 -4.63
CA VAL A 9 18.74 -51.25 -4.05
C VAL A 9 18.82 -50.32 -2.85
N ALA A 10 19.81 -50.47 -1.96
CA ALA A 10 19.98 -49.58 -0.82
C ALA A 10 20.26 -48.13 -1.27
N ASP A 11 21.12 -47.94 -2.27
CA ASP A 11 21.43 -46.63 -2.84
C ASP A 11 20.20 -46.01 -3.53
N GLU A 12 19.38 -46.83 -4.20
CA GLU A 12 18.12 -46.40 -4.81
C GLU A 12 17.11 -45.96 -3.75
N MET A 13 16.90 -46.76 -2.71
CA MET A 13 15.98 -46.43 -1.62
C MET A 13 16.41 -45.15 -0.89
N LEU A 14 17.71 -44.94 -0.71
CA LEU A 14 18.24 -43.74 -0.08
C LEU A 14 18.00 -42.51 -0.98
N ARG A 15 18.21 -42.64 -2.30
CA ARG A 15 17.94 -41.56 -3.27
C ARG A 15 16.44 -41.23 -3.36
N GLN A 16 15.58 -42.24 -3.37
CA GLN A 16 14.13 -42.07 -3.35
C GLN A 16 13.65 -41.45 -2.04
N SER A 17 14.23 -41.83 -0.91
CA SER A 17 13.88 -41.24 0.40
C SER A 17 14.28 -39.76 0.47
N VAL A 18 15.45 -39.40 -0.05
CA VAL A 18 15.89 -38.00 -0.16
C VAL A 18 14.98 -37.21 -1.11
N GLN A 19 14.68 -37.73 -2.30
CA GLN A 19 13.78 -37.07 -3.25
C GLN A 19 12.36 -36.90 -2.70
N ALA A 20 11.82 -37.93 -2.05
CA ALA A 20 10.52 -37.87 -1.40
C ALA A 20 10.52 -36.84 -0.26
N GLY A 21 11.59 -36.75 0.52
CA GLY A 21 11.75 -35.75 1.58
C GLY A 21 11.87 -34.32 1.06
N GLU A 22 12.53 -34.10 -0.08
CA GLU A 22 12.63 -32.79 -0.71
C GLU A 22 11.32 -32.30 -1.32
N GLN A 23 10.50 -33.21 -1.87
CA GLN A 23 9.24 -32.86 -2.52
C GLN A 23 8.02 -32.87 -1.59
N ALA A 24 8.11 -33.51 -0.41
CA ALA A 24 7.04 -33.51 0.57
C ALA A 24 7.10 -32.25 1.45
N PRO A 25 6.12 -31.32 1.37
CA PRO A 25 6.10 -30.11 2.21
C PRO A 25 6.04 -30.43 3.71
N THR A 26 5.51 -31.60 4.07
CA THR A 26 5.47 -32.12 5.44
C THR A 26 6.86 -32.49 5.98
N VAL A 27 7.86 -32.69 5.12
CA VAL A 27 9.23 -33.10 5.46
C VAL A 27 10.22 -31.94 5.39
N ARG A 28 10.11 -31.08 4.37
CA ARG A 28 11.04 -29.94 4.15
C ARG A 28 10.89 -28.80 5.18
N GLY A 29 9.75 -28.73 5.88
CA GLY A 29 9.35 -27.52 6.59
C GLY A 29 8.70 -26.51 5.65
N GLY A 30 8.07 -25.47 6.19
CA GLY A 30 7.21 -24.55 5.43
C GLY A 30 7.89 -23.93 4.20
N ASP A 31 7.18 -23.93 3.07
CA ASP A 31 7.58 -23.23 1.85
C ASP A 31 7.40 -21.72 2.05
N TRP A 32 8.39 -20.91 1.65
CA TRP A 32 8.27 -19.47 1.70
C TRP A 32 8.81 -18.84 0.42
N HIS A 33 8.06 -17.87 -0.10
CA HIS A 33 8.50 -17.07 -1.24
C HIS A 33 7.86 -15.69 -1.19
N THR A 34 8.39 -14.78 -2.00
CA THR A 34 7.84 -13.43 -2.14
C THR A 34 7.01 -13.32 -3.41
N ALA A 35 5.93 -12.55 -3.36
CA ALA A 35 5.07 -12.32 -4.51
C ALA A 35 4.36 -10.97 -4.42
N VAL A 36 3.97 -10.41 -5.57
CA VAL A 36 3.18 -9.18 -5.63
C VAL A 36 1.70 -9.53 -5.54
N VAL A 37 0.97 -8.82 -4.68
CA VAL A 37 -0.47 -8.93 -4.54
C VAL A 37 -1.15 -8.45 -5.83
N THR A 38 -1.96 -9.31 -6.41
CA THR A 38 -2.75 -9.04 -7.62
C THR A 38 -4.23 -8.83 -7.32
N ALA A 39 -4.73 -9.36 -6.19
CA ALA A 39 -6.09 -9.11 -5.73
C ALA A 39 -6.21 -9.18 -4.21
N VAL A 40 -7.17 -8.43 -3.66
CA VAL A 40 -7.54 -8.44 -2.24
C VAL A 40 -9.03 -8.65 -2.13
N ALA A 41 -9.44 -9.70 -1.43
CA ALA A 41 -10.85 -10.00 -1.20
C ALA A 41 -11.35 -9.40 0.13
N SER A 42 -12.66 -9.21 0.23
CA SER A 42 -13.32 -8.68 1.44
C SER A 42 -13.36 -9.67 2.61
N ASP A 43 -13.03 -10.94 2.37
CA ASP A 43 -13.06 -12.03 3.36
C ASP A 43 -11.71 -12.24 4.08
N GLY A 44 -10.74 -11.33 3.88
CA GLY A 44 -9.40 -11.44 4.44
C GLY A 44 -8.46 -12.38 3.69
N THR A 45 -8.78 -12.73 2.44
CA THR A 45 -7.83 -13.41 1.54
C THR A 45 -7.13 -12.44 0.60
N VAL A 46 -5.90 -12.78 0.22
CA VAL A 46 -5.11 -12.09 -0.81
C VAL A 46 -4.66 -13.08 -1.85
N ILE A 47 -4.57 -12.62 -3.10
CA ILE A 47 -4.01 -13.40 -4.21
C ILE A 47 -2.68 -12.77 -4.60
N ALA A 48 -1.61 -13.56 -4.59
CA ALA A 48 -0.27 -13.12 -5.00
C ALA A 48 0.49 -14.32 -5.59
N GLY A 49 1.20 -14.13 -6.71
CA GLY A 49 1.98 -15.22 -7.33
C GLY A 49 1.15 -16.45 -7.75
N GLY A 50 -0.17 -16.29 -7.94
CA GLY A 50 -1.10 -17.40 -8.21
C GLY A 50 -1.57 -18.16 -6.96
N VAL A 51 -1.08 -17.77 -5.77
CA VAL A 51 -1.46 -18.36 -4.49
C VAL A 51 -2.57 -17.53 -3.84
N THR A 52 -3.59 -18.20 -3.30
CA THR A 52 -4.59 -17.58 -2.41
C THR A 52 -4.19 -17.82 -0.96
N ALA A 53 -3.94 -16.75 -0.21
CA ALA A 53 -3.45 -16.80 1.17
C ALA A 53 -4.34 -16.02 2.13
N ARG A 54 -4.42 -16.47 3.39
CA ARG A 54 -5.05 -15.70 4.48
C ARG A 54 -4.10 -14.60 4.95
N ARG A 55 -4.59 -13.38 5.10
CA ARG A 55 -3.81 -12.26 5.65
C ARG A 55 -3.87 -12.25 7.18
N LEU A 56 -2.83 -11.71 7.82
CA LEU A 56 -2.90 -11.32 9.22
C LEU A 56 -3.88 -10.16 9.40
N ASP A 57 -4.58 -10.10 10.53
CA ASP A 57 -5.53 -9.02 10.83
C ASP A 57 -4.86 -7.62 10.88
N THR A 58 -3.60 -7.60 11.30
CA THR A 58 -2.75 -6.39 11.31
C THR A 58 -2.29 -5.96 9.93
N TYR A 59 -2.44 -6.80 8.90
CA TYR A 59 -2.01 -6.50 7.55
C TYR A 59 -3.19 -6.05 6.69
N GLN A 60 -3.13 -4.81 6.22
CA GLN A 60 -4.08 -4.22 5.26
C GLN A 60 -3.47 -4.23 3.83
N PRO A 61 -3.57 -5.36 3.11
CA PRO A 61 -3.00 -5.55 1.78
C PRO A 61 -3.60 -4.62 0.74
N LEU A 62 -2.75 -4.22 -0.20
CA LEU A 62 -3.12 -3.55 -1.45
C LEU A 62 -2.61 -4.33 -2.65
N VAL A 63 -3.32 -4.19 -3.78
CA VAL A 63 -2.79 -4.62 -5.07
C VAL A 63 -1.51 -3.85 -5.35
N GLY A 64 -0.44 -4.57 -5.66
CA GLY A 64 0.91 -4.03 -5.82
C GLY A 64 1.84 -4.25 -4.62
N ASP A 65 1.33 -4.65 -3.45
CA ASP A 65 2.18 -4.97 -2.31
C ASP A 65 3.07 -6.18 -2.63
N LEU A 66 4.39 -6.05 -2.44
CA LEU A 66 5.27 -7.20 -2.34
C LEU A 66 5.09 -7.82 -0.96
N ILE A 67 4.75 -9.10 -0.88
CA ILE A 67 4.46 -9.80 0.38
C ILE A 67 5.31 -11.05 0.54
N GLU A 68 5.50 -11.46 1.79
CA GLU A 68 5.98 -12.81 2.13
C GLU A 68 4.79 -13.77 2.21
N LEU A 69 4.82 -14.81 1.38
CA LEU A 69 3.92 -15.95 1.43
C LEU A 69 4.64 -17.08 2.16
N ALA A 70 3.96 -17.67 3.14
CA ALA A 70 4.44 -18.84 3.86
C ALA A 70 3.39 -19.95 3.84
N GLN A 71 3.76 -21.13 3.38
CA GLN A 71 2.97 -22.34 3.46
C GLN A 71 3.23 -23.06 4.77
N ALA A 72 2.17 -23.33 5.52
CA ALA A 72 2.24 -24.24 6.65
C ALA A 72 2.36 -25.70 6.18
N SER A 73 2.82 -26.59 7.04
CA SER A 73 2.87 -28.05 6.75
C SER A 73 1.49 -28.66 6.44
N SER A 74 0.40 -28.00 6.83
CA SER A 74 -0.97 -28.35 6.46
C SER A 74 -1.34 -27.99 5.01
N GLY A 75 -0.44 -27.34 4.27
CA GLY A 75 -0.66 -26.82 2.92
C GLY A 75 -1.33 -25.45 2.87
N ALA A 76 -1.79 -24.92 4.01
CA ALA A 76 -2.42 -23.61 4.10
C ALA A 76 -1.40 -22.47 3.88
N TRP A 77 -1.80 -21.46 3.11
CA TRP A 77 -0.96 -20.29 2.83
C TRP A 77 -1.34 -19.09 3.70
N LEU A 78 -0.31 -18.46 4.26
CA LEU A 78 -0.40 -17.23 5.03
C LEU A 78 0.35 -16.12 4.30
N ALA A 79 -0.28 -14.96 4.16
CA ALA A 79 0.37 -13.72 3.79
C ALA A 79 0.83 -13.03 5.07
N ARG A 80 2.12 -13.14 5.38
CA ARG A 80 2.68 -12.65 6.66
C ARG A 80 2.71 -11.13 6.76
N GLY A 81 2.72 -10.44 5.64
CA GLY A 81 2.72 -8.99 5.60
C GLY A 81 3.39 -8.45 4.35
N ARG A 82 3.30 -7.13 4.19
CA ARG A 82 4.01 -6.39 3.18
C ARG A 82 5.50 -6.33 3.52
N LEU A 83 6.32 -6.73 2.56
CA LEU A 83 7.73 -6.40 2.52
C LEU A 83 7.87 -4.97 2.03
N VAL A 84 8.60 -4.16 2.77
CA VAL A 84 8.87 -2.80 2.30
C VAL A 84 9.81 -2.87 1.11
N GLY A 85 9.48 -2.15 0.04
CA GLY A 85 10.47 -1.86 -0.99
C GLY A 85 11.65 -1.09 -0.37
N ALA A 86 12.86 -1.26 -0.89
CA ALA A 86 14.07 -0.61 -0.36
C ALA A 86 13.94 0.93 -0.21
N SER A 87 12.96 1.55 -0.87
CA SER A 87 12.67 2.99 -0.86
C SER A 87 11.23 3.37 -0.42
N GLY A 88 10.39 2.43 0.05
CA GLY A 88 8.95 2.62 0.25
C GLY A 88 8.14 2.54 -1.05
N ASP A 89 6.85 2.93 -1.04
CA ASP A 89 5.97 2.86 -2.24
C ASP A 89 6.30 3.88 -3.35
N GLY A 90 7.43 4.57 -3.25
CA GLY A 90 7.72 5.73 -4.08
C GLY A 90 6.67 6.84 -3.90
N TRP A 91 6.81 7.91 -4.69
CA TRP A 91 5.80 8.96 -4.73
C TRP A 91 4.73 8.64 -5.76
N LEU A 92 3.46 8.66 -5.35
CA LEU A 92 2.30 8.45 -6.19
C LEU A 92 1.57 9.77 -6.48
N THR A 93 1.03 9.89 -7.69
CA THR A 93 0.23 11.04 -8.11
C THR A 93 -1.25 10.80 -7.78
N PRO A 94 -1.94 11.73 -7.08
CA PRO A 94 -3.37 11.60 -6.81
C PRO A 94 -4.21 11.86 -8.06
N THR A 95 -5.34 11.17 -8.16
CA THR A 95 -6.41 11.51 -9.10
C THR A 95 -7.30 12.56 -8.45
N PHE A 96 -7.31 13.78 -8.98
CA PHE A 96 -8.09 14.87 -8.43
C PHE A 96 -9.59 14.72 -8.66
N ALA A 97 -10.37 15.15 -7.68
CA ALA A 97 -11.77 15.47 -7.86
C ALA A 97 -11.90 16.87 -8.46
N SER A 98 -12.86 17.07 -9.37
CA SER A 98 -13.15 18.39 -9.92
C SER A 98 -13.60 19.35 -8.81
N PRO A 99 -13.14 20.63 -8.78
CA PRO A 99 -12.34 21.31 -9.81
C PRO A 99 -10.83 21.38 -9.50
N TRP A 100 -10.32 20.52 -8.62
CA TRP A 100 -8.96 20.62 -8.14
C TRP A 100 -7.92 20.20 -9.18
N ILE A 101 -6.84 20.97 -9.23
CA ILE A 101 -5.69 20.75 -10.10
C ILE A 101 -4.40 21.09 -9.35
N ASN A 102 -3.26 20.64 -9.88
CA ASN A 102 -1.97 21.16 -9.45
C ASN A 102 -1.88 22.66 -9.77
N TYR A 103 -1.32 23.45 -8.85
CA TYR A 103 -1.08 24.85 -9.11
C TYR A 103 -0.03 25.04 -10.23
N ALA A 104 -0.36 25.86 -11.24
CA ALA A 104 0.46 26.05 -12.45
C ALA A 104 1.05 27.47 -12.59
N GLY A 105 0.94 28.33 -11.57
CA GLY A 105 1.23 29.76 -11.67
C GLY A 105 2.72 30.15 -11.62
N GLY A 106 3.55 29.59 -12.50
CA GLY A 106 4.84 30.21 -12.86
C GLY A 106 6.14 29.63 -12.27
N GLY A 107 6.16 28.39 -11.79
CA GLY A 107 7.41 27.63 -11.58
C GLY A 107 7.51 26.79 -10.29
N GLY A 108 8.31 25.70 -10.34
CA GLY A 108 8.98 25.02 -9.21
C GLY A 108 8.17 24.42 -8.05
N PHE A 109 6.88 24.70 -7.92
CA PHE A 109 6.09 24.21 -6.79
C PHE A 109 5.90 22.70 -6.82
N GLN A 110 5.89 22.10 -5.64
CA GLN A 110 5.66 20.67 -5.50
C GLN A 110 4.27 20.31 -6.04
N THR A 111 4.24 19.45 -7.05
CA THR A 111 3.00 18.81 -7.51
C THR A 111 2.44 17.93 -6.41
N ALA A 112 1.11 17.82 -6.36
CA ALA A 112 0.44 16.94 -5.41
C ALA A 112 0.94 15.51 -5.58
N ARG A 113 1.38 14.93 -4.48
CA ARG A 113 1.86 13.55 -4.41
C ARG A 113 1.69 13.02 -3.00
N TYR A 114 1.61 11.71 -2.88
CA TYR A 114 1.57 11.02 -1.59
C TYR A 114 2.46 9.79 -1.61
N ARG A 115 2.94 9.38 -0.44
CA ARG A 115 3.67 8.13 -0.27
C ARG A 115 3.47 7.54 1.10
N ARG A 116 3.69 6.24 1.20
CA ARG A 116 3.77 5.52 2.47
C ARG A 116 5.22 5.13 2.74
N TYR A 117 5.67 5.43 3.94
CA TYR A 117 6.99 5.10 4.44
C TYR A 117 7.03 3.69 5.05
N PRO A 118 8.25 3.12 5.23
CA PRO A 118 8.43 1.82 5.87
C PRO A 118 7.84 1.70 7.28
N ASP A 119 7.80 2.80 8.03
CA ASP A 119 7.25 2.89 9.38
C ASP A 119 5.71 2.92 9.41
N GLY A 120 5.06 2.91 8.25
CA GLY A 120 3.61 2.96 8.11
C GLY A 120 3.04 4.37 8.05
N ASP A 121 3.86 5.41 8.20
CA ASP A 121 3.42 6.79 8.01
C ASP A 121 3.10 7.06 6.55
N VAL A 122 2.11 7.92 6.33
CA VAL A 122 1.79 8.48 5.01
C VAL A 122 2.13 9.95 5.03
N ALA A 123 2.85 10.40 3.99
CA ALA A 123 3.01 11.81 3.69
C ALA A 123 2.22 12.18 2.45
N ILE A 124 1.64 13.38 2.51
CA ILE A 124 1.03 14.08 1.39
C ILE A 124 1.80 15.39 1.24
N GLU A 125 2.14 15.74 0.01
CA GLU A 125 2.83 16.98 -0.32
C GLU A 125 2.20 17.61 -1.54
N GLY A 126 2.20 18.94 -1.60
CA GLY A 126 1.95 19.67 -2.82
C GLY A 126 1.16 20.96 -2.65
N LEU A 127 1.01 21.64 -3.78
CA LEU A 127 0.26 22.87 -3.91
C LEU A 127 -0.82 22.72 -4.98
N VAL A 128 -2.07 22.96 -4.60
CA VAL A 128 -3.24 22.75 -5.46
C VAL A 128 -4.04 24.04 -5.64
N ALA A 129 -4.87 24.08 -6.66
CA ALA A 129 -5.73 25.21 -7.02
C ALA A 129 -7.06 24.70 -7.60
N THR A 130 -8.03 25.59 -7.78
CA THR A 130 -9.32 25.25 -8.42
C THR A 130 -9.42 25.71 -9.88
N GLY A 131 -8.33 26.21 -10.45
CA GLY A 131 -8.28 26.63 -11.87
C GLY A 131 -9.26 27.73 -12.23
N GLY A 132 -9.61 28.61 -11.28
CA GLY A 132 -10.60 29.67 -11.48
C GLY A 132 -12.05 29.26 -11.19
N THR A 133 -12.32 27.99 -10.92
CA THR A 133 -13.66 27.51 -10.53
C THR A 133 -13.92 27.82 -9.06
N SER A 134 -15.10 28.37 -8.76
CA SER A 134 -15.51 28.67 -7.38
C SER A 134 -15.82 27.39 -6.61
N VAL A 135 -15.32 27.32 -5.37
CA VAL A 135 -15.67 26.28 -4.38
C VAL A 135 -16.19 26.97 -3.12
N THR A 136 -16.96 26.26 -2.30
CA THR A 136 -17.49 26.79 -1.03
C THR A 136 -17.76 25.66 -0.04
N GLY A 137 -17.69 25.95 1.25
CA GLY A 137 -17.95 24.97 2.30
C GLY A 137 -16.89 23.88 2.34
N SER A 138 -17.31 22.61 2.29
CA SER A 138 -16.41 21.47 2.21
C SER A 138 -16.20 21.05 0.76
N SER A 139 -14.95 20.87 0.34
CA SER A 139 -14.59 20.47 -1.02
C SER A 139 -13.49 19.42 -1.01
N THR A 140 -13.78 18.26 -1.62
CA THR A 140 -12.85 17.14 -1.75
C THR A 140 -11.80 17.43 -2.82
N VAL A 141 -10.52 17.30 -2.47
CA VAL A 141 -9.39 17.45 -3.38
C VAL A 141 -9.12 16.13 -4.12
N PHE A 142 -9.00 15.04 -3.38
CA PHE A 142 -8.86 13.68 -3.89
C PHE A 142 -9.18 12.65 -2.80
N THR A 143 -9.16 11.37 -3.15
CA THR A 143 -9.36 10.26 -2.19
C THR A 143 -8.14 9.34 -2.20
N LEU A 144 -7.60 9.07 -1.02
CA LEU A 144 -6.54 8.11 -0.83
C LEU A 144 -7.05 6.67 -1.04
N PRO A 145 -6.28 5.83 -1.75
CA PRO A 145 -6.53 4.40 -1.80
C PRO A 145 -6.53 3.79 -0.39
N ALA A 146 -7.12 2.60 -0.24
CA ALA A 146 -6.94 1.81 0.98
C ALA A 146 -5.44 1.67 1.30
N GLY A 147 -5.08 1.44 2.56
CA GLY A 147 -3.68 1.30 3.01
C GLY A 147 -2.84 2.58 3.02
N TYR A 148 -3.35 3.70 2.48
CA TYR A 148 -2.81 5.06 2.68
C TYR A 148 -3.69 5.92 3.59
N ARG A 149 -4.81 5.37 4.10
CA ARG A 149 -5.82 6.10 4.87
C ARG A 149 -5.46 6.13 6.36
N PRO A 150 -5.75 7.21 7.08
CA PRO A 150 -5.60 7.22 8.53
C PRO A 150 -6.71 6.41 9.21
N GLN A 151 -6.46 5.93 10.45
CA GLN A 151 -7.49 5.25 11.26
C GLN A 151 -8.56 6.21 11.79
N ALA A 152 -8.15 7.44 12.10
CA ALA A 152 -9.02 8.52 12.58
C ALA A 152 -8.84 9.76 11.72
N THR A 153 -9.86 10.63 11.68
CA THR A 153 -9.77 11.90 10.95
C THR A 153 -8.59 12.73 11.42
N GLN A 154 -7.69 13.05 10.50
CA GLN A 154 -6.57 13.94 10.74
C GLN A 154 -6.94 15.34 10.31
N MET A 155 -6.49 16.33 11.08
CA MET A 155 -6.76 17.73 10.83
C MET A 155 -5.45 18.50 10.89
N SER A 156 -5.17 19.28 9.85
CA SER A 156 -3.98 20.13 9.79
C SER A 156 -4.29 21.50 9.20
N LEU A 157 -3.35 22.41 9.39
CA LEU A 157 -3.44 23.76 8.81
C LEU A 157 -2.91 23.74 7.37
N ALA A 158 -3.67 24.35 6.48
CA ALA A 158 -3.27 24.65 5.12
C ALA A 158 -3.27 26.16 4.89
N PHE A 159 -2.32 26.67 4.13
CA PHE A 159 -2.25 28.09 3.82
C PHE A 159 -2.70 28.32 2.38
N THR A 160 -3.64 29.24 2.20
CA THR A 160 -4.08 29.70 0.88
C THR A 160 -3.47 31.05 0.52
N SER A 161 -3.62 31.46 -0.74
CA SER A 161 -3.27 32.80 -1.21
C SER A 161 -3.85 33.87 -0.30
N GLY A 162 -3.04 34.88 0.06
CA GLY A 162 -3.42 35.90 1.03
C GLY A 162 -3.16 35.52 2.50
N ASN A 163 -2.39 34.46 2.75
CA ASN A 163 -1.94 34.02 4.09
C ASN A 163 -3.08 33.62 5.04
N ALA A 164 -4.25 33.29 4.52
CA ALA A 164 -5.34 32.75 5.32
C ALA A 164 -5.11 31.26 5.63
N ALA A 165 -5.22 30.88 6.89
CA ALA A 165 -5.22 29.49 7.30
C ALA A 165 -6.58 28.84 6.98
N ARG A 166 -6.53 27.61 6.47
CA ARG A 166 -7.66 26.76 6.15
C ARG A 166 -7.46 25.40 6.80
N GLN A 167 -8.56 24.72 7.03
CA GLN A 167 -8.60 23.42 7.65
C GLN A 167 -8.48 22.34 6.58
N LEU A 168 -7.37 21.62 6.55
CA LEU A 168 -7.20 20.40 5.77
C LEU A 168 -7.65 19.22 6.63
N GLU A 169 -8.56 18.43 6.08
CA GLU A 169 -9.06 17.21 6.71
C GLU A 169 -8.70 16.00 5.86
N ILE A 170 -8.22 14.96 6.54
CA ILE A 170 -8.01 13.63 5.96
C ILE A 170 -8.85 12.68 6.79
N VAL A 171 -10.06 12.41 6.33
CA VAL A 171 -11.00 11.53 7.07
C VAL A 171 -10.58 10.06 6.92
N SER A 172 -11.05 9.20 7.83
CA SER A 172 -10.67 7.77 7.85
C SER A 172 -11.06 6.99 6.59
N SER A 173 -12.03 7.48 5.82
CA SER A 173 -12.36 6.96 4.49
C SER A 173 -11.33 7.28 3.41
N GLY A 174 -10.31 8.07 3.73
CA GLY A 174 -9.25 8.51 2.82
C GLY A 174 -9.55 9.80 2.07
N VAL A 175 -10.72 10.41 2.26
CA VAL A 175 -11.06 11.67 1.59
C VAL A 175 -10.16 12.78 2.14
N VAL A 176 -9.41 13.41 1.23
CA VAL A 176 -8.60 14.60 1.50
C VAL A 176 -9.41 15.81 1.04
N ARG A 177 -9.82 16.66 1.98
CA ARG A 177 -10.72 17.78 1.71
C ARG A 177 -10.33 19.01 2.50
N PHE A 178 -10.77 20.17 2.02
CA PHE A 178 -10.83 21.36 2.85
C PHE A 178 -12.23 21.56 3.40
N SER A 179 -12.31 22.13 4.60
CA SER A 179 -13.56 22.54 5.24
C SER A 179 -13.61 24.05 5.41
N ASN A 180 -14.84 24.58 5.47
CA ASN A 180 -15.10 26.00 5.71
C ASN A 180 -14.41 26.93 4.68
N LEU A 181 -14.37 26.50 3.42
CA LEU A 181 -13.87 27.33 2.32
C LEU A 181 -14.86 28.49 2.06
N PRO A 182 -14.38 29.73 1.92
CA PRO A 182 -15.21 30.84 1.48
C PRO A 182 -15.64 30.59 0.04
N ALA A 183 -16.76 31.17 -0.37
CA ALA A 183 -17.15 31.16 -1.78
C ALA A 183 -16.10 31.90 -2.61
N GLY A 184 -15.50 31.21 -3.58
CA GLY A 184 -14.55 31.81 -4.50
C GLY A 184 -13.60 30.77 -5.12
N ALA A 185 -12.88 31.21 -6.15
CA ALA A 185 -11.78 30.42 -6.69
C ALA A 185 -10.60 30.46 -5.72
N ILE A 186 -9.91 29.33 -5.59
CA ILE A 186 -8.69 29.21 -4.81
C ILE A 186 -7.51 29.26 -5.77
N SER A 187 -6.75 30.35 -5.71
CA SER A 187 -5.56 30.53 -6.55
C SER A 187 -4.49 29.50 -6.21
N PHE A 188 -4.18 29.32 -4.92
CA PHE A 188 -3.38 28.21 -4.42
C PHE A 188 -3.71 27.88 -2.97
N ILE A 189 -3.45 26.64 -2.57
CA ILE A 189 -3.53 26.15 -1.19
C ILE A 189 -2.63 24.92 -0.99
N THR A 190 -1.97 24.83 0.17
CA THR A 190 -1.08 23.70 0.50
C THR A 190 -1.86 22.47 0.99
N ILE A 191 -1.35 21.27 0.68
CA ILE A 191 -1.95 19.99 1.14
C ILE A 191 -0.97 19.14 1.97
N ASN A 192 0.09 19.76 2.49
CA ASN A 192 1.14 19.04 3.20
C ASN A 192 0.62 18.44 4.50
N ALA A 193 0.77 17.14 4.68
CA ALA A 193 0.38 16.42 5.88
C ALA A 193 1.22 15.15 6.07
N ARG A 194 1.39 14.73 7.32
CA ARG A 194 1.96 13.42 7.67
C ARG A 194 1.15 12.80 8.79
N PHE A 195 0.85 11.51 8.70
CA PHE A 195 0.03 10.79 9.68
C PHE A 195 0.32 9.28 9.67
N SER A 196 0.01 8.60 10.79
CA SER A 196 0.09 7.14 10.92
C SER A 196 -1.11 6.44 10.29
N THR A 197 -0.87 5.29 9.67
CA THR A 197 -1.93 4.34 9.21
C THR A 197 -2.26 3.26 10.24
N LEU A 198 -1.46 3.17 11.31
CA LEU A 198 -1.62 2.27 12.45
C LEU A 198 -2.29 2.99 13.62
#